data_AF-A0A4Q9V6M9-F1
#
_entry.id   AF-A0A4Q9V6M9-F1
#
_cell.length_a   1.000
_cell.length_b   1.000
_cell.length_c   1.000
_cell.angle_alpha   90.00
_cell.angle_beta   90.00
_cell.angle_gamma   90.00
#
_symmetry.space_group_name_H-M   'P 1'
#
loop_
_entity.id
_entity.type
_entity.pdbx_description
1 polymer ?
#
loop_
_entity_poly.entity_id
_entity_poly.type
_entity_poly.pdbx_seq_one_letter_code
_entity_poly.pdbx_strand_id
1 'polypeptide(L)'
;MRKLVLITVIMFFCSCGVKYVPVSVQPIEETFEIKDQEKDLLFAKANTWFALAFQNSKNVIQYSDKETGVITGRFAILPQVSRNGYGIQQDNSIYSGIHVRLKDNGAKIVVSPDNFTEVHSSLNESYRFTKESAIAKSQELINSFVTYLKQPVDDF
;
A
#
# COMPACT_ATOMS: atom_id res chain seq x y z
N MET A 1 -19.72 34.07 42.49
CA MET A 1 -20.24 32.72 42.20
C MET A 1 -20.74 32.56 40.75
N ARG A 2 -21.57 33.48 40.20
CA ARG A 2 -22.07 33.40 38.81
C ARG A 2 -21.00 33.34 37.70
N LYS A 3 -19.85 34.00 37.89
CA LYS A 3 -18.71 33.98 36.94
C LYS A 3 -17.88 32.69 37.00
N LEU A 4 -17.88 31.99 38.14
CA LEU A 4 -17.18 30.70 38.31
C LEU A 4 -17.96 29.56 37.63
N VAL A 5 -19.30 29.60 37.71
CA VAL A 5 -20.17 28.64 37.01
C VAL A 5 -19.98 28.71 35.49
N LEU A 6 -19.78 29.90 34.94
CA LEU A 6 -19.58 30.08 33.50
C LEU A 6 -18.27 29.44 33.00
N ILE A 7 -17.20 29.48 33.81
CA ILE A 7 -15.88 28.89 33.48
C ILE A 7 -15.94 27.35 33.53
N THR A 8 -16.66 26.79 34.51
CA THR A 8 -16.86 25.34 34.62
C THR A 8 -17.68 24.78 33.45
N VAL A 9 -18.70 25.51 32.98
CA VAL A 9 -19.52 25.11 31.83
C VAL A 9 -18.71 25.14 30.52
N ILE A 10 -17.80 26.11 30.34
CA ILE A 10 -16.96 26.22 29.14
C ILE A 10 -15.92 25.08 29.05
N MET A 11 -15.41 24.58 30.18
CA MET A 11 -14.46 23.45 30.18
C MET A 11 -15.07 22.13 29.71
N PHE A 12 -16.39 21.93 29.83
CA PHE A 12 -17.05 20.68 29.42
C PHE A 12 -17.23 20.53 27.91
N PHE A 13 -17.14 21.61 27.12
CA PHE A 13 -17.41 21.57 25.68
C PHE A 13 -16.16 21.36 24.80
N CYS A 14 -14.97 21.15 25.38
CA CYS A 14 -13.72 20.99 24.61
C CYS A 14 -13.24 19.53 24.47
N SER A 15 -14.13 18.55 24.43
CA SER A 15 -13.74 17.16 24.14
C SER A 15 -13.65 16.91 22.63
N CYS A 16 -12.61 17.45 21.99
CA CYS A 16 -12.19 16.99 20.66
C CYS A 16 -11.42 15.67 20.83
N GLY A 17 -12.15 14.57 20.97
CA GLY A 17 -11.57 13.24 21.10
C GLY A 17 -10.97 12.75 19.77
N VAL A 18 -9.72 12.32 19.81
CA VAL A 18 -9.12 11.52 18.74
C VAL A 18 -9.19 10.05 19.15
N LYS A 19 -9.74 9.20 18.29
CA LYS A 19 -9.79 7.74 18.51
C LYS A 19 -8.83 7.04 17.56
N TYR A 20 -8.00 6.15 18.10
CA TYR A 20 -7.06 5.34 17.36
C TYR A 20 -7.60 3.91 17.24
N VAL A 21 -7.73 3.40 16.02
CA VAL A 21 -8.27 2.06 15.75
C VAL A 21 -7.20 1.24 15.02
N PRO A 22 -6.68 0.16 15.61
CA PRO A 22 -5.75 -0.72 14.91
C PRO A 22 -6.48 -1.46 13.79
N VAL A 23 -5.84 -1.53 12.61
CA VAL A 23 -6.37 -2.17 11.42
C VAL A 23 -5.40 -3.23 10.93
N SER A 24 -5.97 -4.39 10.61
CA SER A 24 -5.29 -5.48 9.94
C SER A 24 -6.06 -5.82 8.66
N VAL A 25 -5.33 -5.90 7.55
CA VAL A 25 -5.85 -6.25 6.23
C VAL A 25 -5.30 -7.63 5.89
N GLN A 26 -6.19 -8.52 5.46
CA GLN A 26 -5.75 -9.83 4.97
C GLN A 26 -5.06 -9.66 3.60
N PRO A 27 -4.05 -10.48 3.28
CA PRO A 27 -3.44 -10.50 1.96
C PRO A 27 -4.50 -10.66 0.86
N ILE A 28 -4.36 -9.86 -0.20
CA ILE A 28 -5.20 -9.96 -1.40
C ILE A 28 -4.36 -10.65 -2.46
N GLU A 29 -4.90 -11.69 -3.06
CA GLU A 29 -4.21 -12.47 -4.07
C GLU A 29 -5.02 -12.64 -5.34
N GLU A 30 -4.33 -12.66 -6.47
CA GLU A 30 -4.91 -12.96 -7.77
C GLU A 30 -4.00 -13.91 -8.53
N THR A 31 -4.61 -14.94 -9.13
CA THR A 31 -3.94 -15.90 -10.01
C THR A 31 -4.60 -15.83 -11.38
N PHE A 32 -3.79 -15.72 -12.43
CA PHE A 32 -4.29 -15.57 -13.78
C PHE A 32 -3.42 -16.30 -14.79
N GLU A 33 -4.06 -16.73 -15.86
CA GLU A 33 -3.42 -17.39 -17.00
C GLU A 33 -3.06 -16.36 -18.08
N ILE A 34 -1.91 -16.58 -18.70
CA ILE A 34 -1.41 -15.77 -19.82
C ILE A 34 -0.96 -16.77 -20.88
N LYS A 35 -1.84 -17.05 -21.83
CA LYS A 35 -1.61 -18.09 -22.83
C LYS A 35 -0.35 -17.81 -23.65
N ASP A 36 0.34 -18.88 -23.99
CA ASP A 36 1.47 -18.90 -24.91
C ASP A 36 2.61 -17.96 -24.48
N GLN A 37 2.92 -17.95 -23.18
CA GLN A 37 4.02 -17.17 -22.61
C GLN A 37 4.91 -18.04 -21.73
N GLU A 38 6.22 -18.01 -22.02
CA GLU A 38 7.24 -18.68 -21.21
C GLU A 38 7.50 -17.93 -19.89
N LYS A 39 7.81 -18.68 -18.83
CA LYS A 39 8.15 -18.11 -17.52
C LYS A 39 9.24 -17.04 -17.60
N ASP A 40 10.27 -17.27 -18.41
CA ASP A 40 11.41 -16.36 -18.55
C ASP A 40 11.00 -14.99 -19.10
N LEU A 41 10.11 -14.98 -20.09
CA LEU A 41 9.53 -13.76 -20.64
C LEU A 41 8.63 -13.05 -19.62
N LEU A 42 7.77 -13.80 -18.93
CA LEU A 42 6.94 -13.25 -17.85
C LEU A 42 7.78 -12.65 -16.73
N PHE A 43 8.91 -13.27 -16.40
CA PHE A 43 9.84 -12.78 -15.38
C PHE A 43 10.51 -11.48 -15.80
N ALA A 44 10.95 -11.38 -17.06
CA ALA A 44 11.47 -10.12 -17.59
C ALA A 44 10.40 -9.01 -17.53
N LYS A 45 9.18 -9.28 -18.00
CA LYS A 45 8.06 -8.32 -17.95
C LYS A 45 7.73 -7.89 -16.53
N ALA A 46 7.69 -8.82 -15.58
CA ALA A 46 7.40 -8.51 -14.19
C ALA A 46 8.48 -7.61 -13.57
N ASN A 47 9.77 -7.88 -13.80
CA ASN A 47 10.85 -7.00 -13.32
C ASN A 47 10.75 -5.59 -13.93
N THR A 48 10.45 -5.49 -15.24
CA THR A 48 10.23 -4.19 -15.88
C THR A 48 9.05 -3.46 -15.26
N TRP A 49 7.93 -4.16 -15.02
CA TRP A 49 6.79 -3.57 -14.32
C TRP A 49 7.18 -3.07 -12.93
N PHE A 50 7.94 -3.83 -12.14
CA PHE A 50 8.42 -3.37 -10.84
C PHE A 50 9.24 -2.08 -10.98
N ALA A 51 10.16 -2.03 -11.94
CA ALA A 51 10.97 -0.82 -12.18
C ALA A 51 10.13 0.40 -12.57
N LEU A 52 9.07 0.20 -13.36
CA LEU A 52 8.18 1.27 -13.81
C LEU A 52 7.20 1.73 -12.72
N ALA A 53 6.63 0.78 -11.97
CA ALA A 53 5.62 1.03 -10.93
C ALA A 53 6.24 1.66 -9.67
N PHE A 54 7.51 1.38 -9.40
CA PHE A 54 8.18 1.72 -8.14
C PHE A 54 9.39 2.64 -8.37
N GLN A 55 9.14 3.86 -8.84
CA GLN A 55 10.18 4.86 -9.09
C GLN A 55 10.67 5.60 -7.84
N ASN A 56 9.95 5.46 -6.71
CA ASN A 56 10.34 6.10 -5.45
C ASN A 56 11.28 5.18 -4.66
N SER A 57 12.36 5.74 -4.09
CA SER A 57 13.34 5.01 -3.29
C SER A 57 12.77 4.25 -2.08
N LYS A 58 11.54 4.56 -1.67
CA LYS A 58 10.80 3.82 -0.61
C LYS A 58 10.13 2.54 -1.11
N ASN A 59 10.07 2.34 -2.41
CA ASN A 59 9.46 1.20 -3.06
C ASN A 59 10.58 0.38 -3.72
N VAL A 60 10.85 -0.82 -3.21
CA VAL A 60 12.07 -1.56 -3.57
C VAL A 60 11.75 -3.04 -3.78
N ILE A 61 12.38 -3.64 -4.80
CA ILE A 61 12.46 -5.10 -4.94
C ILE A 61 13.38 -5.62 -3.83
N GLN A 62 12.86 -6.51 -2.98
CA GLN A 62 13.61 -7.09 -1.88
C GLN A 62 14.29 -8.41 -2.27
N TYR A 63 13.68 -9.17 -3.17
CA TYR A 63 14.21 -10.44 -3.68
C TYR A 63 13.72 -10.68 -5.10
N SER A 64 14.57 -11.24 -5.95
CA SER A 64 14.21 -11.62 -7.32
C SER A 64 15.04 -12.84 -7.71
N ASP A 65 14.36 -13.90 -8.12
CA ASP A 65 14.97 -15.16 -8.50
C ASP A 65 14.32 -15.69 -9.78
N LYS A 66 15.13 -15.65 -10.85
CA LYS A 66 14.71 -16.05 -12.19
C LYS A 66 14.47 -17.56 -12.29
N GLU A 67 15.23 -18.36 -11.57
CA GLU A 67 15.13 -19.82 -11.65
C GLU A 67 13.79 -20.28 -11.08
N THR A 68 13.41 -19.76 -9.92
CA THR A 68 12.14 -20.11 -9.26
C THR A 68 10.95 -19.26 -9.72
N GLY A 69 11.18 -18.18 -10.49
CA GLY A 69 10.13 -17.29 -10.98
C GLY A 69 9.51 -16.43 -9.88
N VAL A 70 10.26 -16.14 -8.81
CA VAL A 70 9.77 -15.40 -7.64
C VAL A 70 10.32 -13.99 -7.62
N ILE A 71 9.45 -13.01 -7.42
CA ILE A 71 9.83 -11.61 -7.17
C ILE A 71 9.09 -11.13 -5.93
N THR A 72 9.81 -10.55 -4.97
CA THR A 72 9.20 -9.90 -3.80
C THR A 72 9.63 -8.44 -3.72
N GLY A 73 8.71 -7.60 -3.29
CA GLY A 73 8.95 -6.18 -3.13
C GLY A 73 8.19 -5.60 -1.96
N ARG A 74 8.53 -4.38 -1.59
CA ARG A 74 7.85 -3.61 -0.55
C ARG A 74 7.61 -2.20 -1.05
N PHE A 75 6.42 -1.69 -0.83
CA PHE A 75 6.00 -0.38 -1.34
C PHE A 75 5.14 0.39 -0.35
N ALA A 76 5.23 1.71 -0.37
CA ALA A 76 4.39 2.60 0.42
C ALA A 76 3.02 2.77 -0.26
N ILE A 77 1.97 2.18 0.30
CA ILE A 77 0.58 2.38 -0.15
C ILE A 77 0.09 3.79 0.20
N LEU A 78 0.62 4.35 1.28
CA LEU A 78 0.37 5.72 1.69
C LEU A 78 1.70 6.36 2.09
N PRO A 79 2.40 7.05 1.17
CA PRO A 79 3.60 7.78 1.52
C PRO A 79 3.24 8.97 2.41
N GLN A 80 3.75 8.99 3.65
CA GLN A 80 3.58 10.12 4.56
C GLN A 80 4.90 10.48 5.20
N VAL A 81 5.25 11.76 5.12
CA VAL A 81 6.36 12.33 5.87
C VAL A 81 5.77 13.40 6.76
N SER A 82 5.96 13.26 8.06
CA SER A 82 5.59 14.29 9.03
C SER A 82 6.85 14.97 9.55
N ARG A 83 6.72 16.18 10.08
CA ARG A 83 7.80 16.89 10.75
C ARG A 83 7.34 17.18 12.18
N ASN A 84 8.12 16.76 13.17
CA ASN A 84 7.80 17.07 14.56
C ASN A 84 8.11 18.55 14.88
N GLY A 85 7.71 19.01 16.07
CA GLY A 85 7.94 20.40 16.52
C GLY A 85 9.41 20.83 16.61
N TYR A 86 10.34 19.89 16.51
CA TYR A 86 11.79 20.12 16.49
C TYR A 86 12.40 20.11 15.08
N GLY A 87 11.57 20.01 14.04
CA GLY A 87 12.04 20.01 12.66
C GLY A 87 12.53 18.65 12.14
N ILE A 88 12.42 17.58 12.91
CA ILE A 88 12.85 16.23 12.52
C ILE A 88 11.76 15.61 11.63
N GLN A 89 12.16 15.11 10.46
CA GLN A 89 11.28 14.36 9.57
C GLN A 89 11.09 12.93 10.08
N GLN A 90 9.84 12.49 10.18
CA GLN A 90 9.44 11.13 10.53
C GLN A 90 8.68 10.51 9.35
N ASP A 91 9.06 9.28 9.01
CA ASP A 91 8.36 8.49 8.01
C ASP A 91 7.18 7.77 8.65
N ASN A 92 5.96 8.25 8.37
CA ASN A 92 4.72 7.64 8.84
C ASN A 92 4.02 6.88 7.70
N SER A 93 4.77 6.51 6.67
CA SER A 93 4.20 5.82 5.51
C SER A 93 3.66 4.45 5.92
N ILE A 94 2.53 4.08 5.32
CA ILE A 94 1.99 2.72 5.43
C ILE A 94 2.55 1.92 4.26
N TYR A 95 3.14 0.77 4.57
CA TYR A 95 3.79 -0.10 3.60
C TYR A 95 2.96 -1.36 3.33
N SER A 96 3.28 -2.03 2.23
CA SER A 96 2.70 -3.31 1.83
C SER A 96 3.77 -4.16 1.16
N GLY A 97 3.72 -5.46 1.43
CA GLY A 97 4.53 -6.47 0.74
C GLY A 97 3.87 -6.92 -0.55
N ILE A 98 4.67 -7.19 -1.58
CA ILE A 98 4.24 -7.79 -2.85
C ILE A 98 5.01 -9.07 -3.04
N HIS A 99 4.32 -10.15 -3.36
CA HIS A 99 4.91 -11.43 -3.72
C HIS A 99 4.33 -11.89 -5.04
N VAL A 100 5.19 -12.00 -6.06
CA VAL A 100 4.86 -12.47 -7.39
C VAL A 100 5.50 -13.84 -7.59
N ARG A 101 4.73 -14.78 -8.13
CA ARG A 101 5.19 -16.09 -8.57
C ARG A 101 4.79 -16.32 -10.01
N LEU A 102 5.74 -16.74 -10.83
CA LEU A 102 5.59 -16.91 -12.26
C LEU A 102 5.88 -18.34 -12.63
N LYS A 103 5.11 -18.85 -13.58
CA LYS A 103 5.30 -20.15 -14.21
C LYS A 103 4.94 -20.03 -15.69
N ASP A 104 5.19 -21.07 -16.47
CA ASP A 104 4.72 -21.11 -17.84
C ASP A 104 3.21 -20.90 -17.89
N ASN A 105 2.80 -19.98 -18.75
CA ASN A 105 1.42 -19.59 -19.01
C ASN A 105 0.65 -19.04 -17.80
N GLY A 106 1.30 -18.62 -16.71
CA GLY A 106 0.56 -18.13 -15.55
C GLY A 106 1.37 -17.34 -14.53
N ALA A 107 0.66 -16.48 -13.82
CA ALA A 107 1.20 -15.64 -12.76
C ALA A 107 0.27 -15.62 -11.56
N LYS A 108 0.88 -15.49 -10.38
CA LYS A 108 0.20 -15.18 -9.12
C LYS A 108 0.83 -13.94 -8.51
N ILE A 109 0.01 -13.00 -8.06
CA ILE A 109 0.43 -11.84 -7.28
C ILE A 109 -0.31 -11.85 -5.94
N VAL A 110 0.42 -11.55 -4.88
CA VAL A 110 -0.11 -11.38 -3.52
C VAL A 110 0.33 -10.03 -2.99
N VAL A 111 -0.60 -9.22 -2.54
CA VAL A 111 -0.35 -7.91 -1.91
C VAL A 111 -0.79 -7.98 -0.46
N SER A 112 0.13 -7.67 0.45
CA SER A 112 -0.03 -7.82 1.90
C SER A 112 0.25 -6.49 2.61
N PRO A 113 -0.77 -5.65 2.81
CA PRO A 113 -0.62 -4.41 3.58
C PRO A 113 -0.16 -4.69 5.01
N ASP A 114 0.77 -3.88 5.51
CA ASP A 114 1.14 -3.92 6.92
C ASP A 114 -0.04 -3.47 7.79
N ASN A 115 -0.05 -3.91 9.05
CA ASN A 115 -0.99 -3.39 10.03
C ASN A 115 -0.73 -1.89 10.24
N PHE A 116 -1.80 -1.11 10.32
CA PHE A 116 -1.73 0.33 10.55
C PHE A 116 -2.79 0.78 11.56
N THR A 117 -2.76 2.05 11.94
CA THR A 117 -3.76 2.62 12.85
C THR A 117 -4.56 3.69 12.14
N GLU A 118 -5.87 3.51 12.10
CA GLU A 118 -6.81 4.53 11.67
C GLU A 118 -6.98 5.59 12.77
N VAL A 119 -6.84 6.86 12.38
CA VAL A 119 -7.02 7.99 13.28
C VAL A 119 -8.38 8.63 12.98
N HIS A 120 -9.31 8.52 13.92
CA HIS A 120 -10.64 9.11 13.85
C HIS A 120 -10.66 10.43 14.62
N SER A 121 -10.94 11.52 13.92
CA SER A 121 -11.22 12.83 14.52
C SER A 121 -12.23 13.57 13.64
N SER A 122 -12.98 14.50 14.22
CA SER A 122 -13.91 15.36 13.46
C SER A 122 -13.20 16.24 12.41
N LEU A 123 -11.87 16.40 12.52
CA LEU A 123 -11.06 17.25 11.63
C LEU A 123 -10.45 16.50 10.44
N ASN A 124 -10.37 15.16 10.48
CA ASN A 124 -9.65 14.37 9.49
C ASN A 124 -10.50 13.31 8.77
N GLU A 125 -11.81 13.31 9.00
CA GLU A 125 -12.70 12.24 8.56
C GLU A 125 -12.70 12.05 7.03
N SER A 126 -12.56 13.12 6.25
CA SER A 126 -12.51 13.08 4.77
C SER A 126 -11.17 12.65 4.18
N TYR A 127 -10.07 12.72 4.93
CA TYR A 127 -8.72 12.37 4.46
C TYR A 127 -8.17 11.11 5.15
N ARG A 128 -9.01 10.40 5.90
CA ARG A 128 -8.64 9.21 6.64
C ARG A 128 -8.29 8.09 5.66
N PHE A 129 -7.10 7.50 5.83
CA PHE A 129 -6.77 6.26 5.17
C PHE A 129 -7.44 5.10 5.91
N THR A 130 -8.32 4.38 5.22
CA THR A 130 -9.12 3.30 5.84
C THR A 130 -8.67 1.91 5.38
N LYS A 131 -9.18 0.88 6.05
CA LYS A 131 -9.11 -0.51 5.61
C LYS A 131 -9.55 -0.67 4.14
N GLU A 132 -10.67 -0.05 3.76
CA GLU A 132 -11.20 -0.09 2.40
C GLU A 132 -10.25 0.63 1.43
N SER A 133 -9.63 1.72 1.86
CA SER A 133 -8.62 2.44 1.06
C SER A 133 -7.38 1.56 0.80
N ALA A 134 -6.93 0.82 1.81
CA ALA A 134 -5.82 -0.12 1.69
C ALA A 134 -6.16 -1.29 0.74
N ILE A 135 -7.38 -1.82 0.83
CA ILE A 135 -7.89 -2.87 -0.07
C ILE A 135 -7.96 -2.33 -1.50
N ALA A 136 -8.55 -1.15 -1.71
CA ALA A 136 -8.70 -0.54 -3.02
C ALA A 136 -7.36 -0.30 -3.71
N LYS A 137 -6.38 0.28 -2.98
CA LYS A 137 -5.01 0.47 -3.50
C LYS A 137 -4.30 -0.83 -3.81
N SER A 138 -4.51 -1.87 -3.01
CA SER A 138 -3.93 -3.19 -3.27
C SER A 138 -4.50 -3.80 -4.55
N GLN A 139 -5.81 -3.66 -4.77
CA GLN A 139 -6.46 -4.11 -5.99
C GLN A 139 -6.03 -3.29 -7.20
N GLU A 140 -5.88 -1.97 -7.07
CA GLU A 140 -5.34 -1.10 -8.13
C GLU A 140 -3.96 -1.58 -8.58
N LEU A 141 -3.08 -1.92 -7.62
CA LEU A 141 -1.77 -2.43 -7.92
C LEU A 141 -1.81 -3.80 -8.63
N ILE A 142 -2.65 -4.71 -8.14
CA ILE A 142 -2.86 -6.02 -8.78
C ILE A 142 -3.35 -5.83 -10.22
N ASN A 143 -4.35 -4.97 -10.42
CA ASN A 143 -4.90 -4.67 -11.73
C ASN A 143 -3.84 -4.06 -12.67
N SER A 144 -2.98 -3.18 -12.16
CA SER A 144 -1.86 -2.61 -12.92
C SER A 144 -0.90 -3.71 -13.38
N PHE A 145 -0.51 -4.61 -12.47
CA PHE A 145 0.36 -5.74 -12.78
C PHE A 145 -0.26 -6.68 -13.83
N VAL A 146 -1.50 -7.11 -13.60
CA VAL A 146 -2.24 -7.98 -14.52
C VAL A 146 -2.35 -7.36 -15.91
N THR A 147 -2.69 -6.07 -15.97
CA THR A 147 -2.80 -5.33 -17.23
C THR A 147 -1.48 -5.31 -17.97
N TYR A 148 -0.39 -4.98 -17.28
CA TYR A 148 0.94 -4.93 -17.87
C TYR A 148 1.41 -6.29 -18.41
N LEU A 149 1.19 -7.36 -17.64
CA LEU A 149 1.61 -8.70 -18.06
C LEU A 149 0.84 -9.22 -19.29
N LYS A 150 -0.37 -8.72 -19.54
CA LYS A 150 -1.19 -9.10 -20.70
C LYS A 150 -0.87 -8.30 -21.97
N GLN A 151 -0.05 -7.25 -21.89
CA GLN A 151 0.35 -6.51 -23.07
C GLN A 151 1.19 -7.39 -24.02
N PRO A 152 1.07 -7.24 -25.34
CA PRO A 152 1.99 -7.90 -26.27
C PRO A 152 3.43 -7.45 -26.01
N VAL A 153 4.40 -8.27 -26.38
CA VAL A 153 5.82 -7.87 -26.35
C VAL A 153 6.02 -6.88 -27.50
N ASP A 154 6.47 -5.66 -27.18
CA ASP A 154 6.89 -4.72 -28.22
C ASP A 154 8.22 -5.22 -28.80
N ASP A 155 8.17 -5.66 -30.06
CA ASP A 155 9.35 -5.99 -30.85
C ASP A 155 10.06 -4.67 -31.21
N PHE A 156 11.20 -4.40 -30.57
CA PHE A 156 12.14 -3.34 -30.98
C PHE A 156 13.13 -3.87 -32.02
#